data_AF-A0A1B6M2N6-F1
#
_entry.id   AF-A0A1B6M2N6-F1
#
_cell.length_a   1.000
_cell.length_b   1.000
_cell.length_c   1.000
_cell.angle_alpha   90.00
_cell.angle_beta   90.00
_cell.angle_gamma   90.00
#
_symmetry.space_group_name_H-M   'P 1'
#
loop_
_entity.id
_entity.type
_entity.pdbx_description
1 polymer ?
#
loop_
_entity_poly.entity_id
_entity_poly.type
_entity_poly.pdbx_seq_one_letter_code
_entity_poly.pdbx_strand_id
1 'polypeptide(L)'
;MGDLPRLLGLLGWLAVVSAPDPYANRPKLITENGHLIIMAGLDRNITLRTSGRGYVNLNNDNLLLISQMARTAADQVVRFQQGAQQNIQTRLDSLTRQLSGPHGLISKMSAMERSILNGD
;
A
#
# COMPACT_ATOMS: atom_id res chain seq x y z
N MET A 1 65.54 32.26 4.24
CA MET A 1 65.38 31.04 5.05
C MET A 1 64.92 31.45 6.43
N GLY A 2 63.64 31.26 6.74
CA GLY A 2 63.09 31.60 8.06
C GLY A 2 61.64 32.05 7.93
N ASP A 3 60.70 31.11 8.02
CA ASP A 3 59.29 31.30 8.43
C ASP A 3 58.46 30.01 8.39
N LEU A 4 59.10 28.83 8.40
CA LEU A 4 58.38 27.55 8.47
C LEU A 4 57.79 27.17 9.85
N PRO A 5 58.33 27.58 11.01
CA PRO A 5 57.77 27.14 12.30
C PRO A 5 56.53 27.92 12.75
N ARG A 6 56.20 29.07 12.12
CA ARG A 6 55.03 29.88 12.48
C ARG A 6 53.74 29.48 11.76
N LEU A 7 53.85 28.91 10.55
CA LEU A 7 52.71 28.41 9.78
C LEU A 7 52.14 27.10 10.35
N LEU A 8 52.98 26.26 10.96
CA LEU A 8 52.55 25.02 11.61
C LEU A 8 51.72 25.24 12.88
N GLY A 9 51.97 26.32 13.62
CA GLY A 9 51.17 26.68 14.81
C GLY A 9 49.75 27.17 14.49
N LEU A 10 49.57 27.80 13.32
CA LEU A 10 48.28 28.32 12.86
C LEU A 10 47.35 27.24 12.29
N LEU A 11 47.89 26.12 11.80
CA LEU A 11 47.09 24.99 11.29
C LEU A 11 46.60 24.04 12.39
N GLY A 12 47.21 24.06 13.58
CA GLY A 12 46.81 23.21 14.70
C GLY A 12 45.51 23.63 15.41
N TRP A 13 45.07 24.89 15.22
CA TRP A 13 43.89 25.44 15.89
C TRP A 13 42.58 25.24 15.11
N LEU A 14 42.65 24.77 13.85
CA LEU A 14 41.49 24.67 12.96
C LEU A 14 41.06 23.22 12.65
N ALA A 15 41.35 22.29 13.56
CA ALA A 15 40.84 20.93 13.48
C ALA A 15 39.97 20.63 14.72
N VAL A 16 38.89 21.39 14.90
CA VAL A 16 37.74 20.85 15.63
C VAL A 16 37.14 19.78 14.72
N VAL A 17 37.66 18.55 14.84
CA VAL A 17 36.97 17.37 14.30
C VAL A 17 35.63 17.32 15.04
N SER A 18 34.54 17.58 14.34
CA SER A 18 33.21 17.28 14.84
C SER A 18 33.16 15.77 15.06
N ALA A 19 33.32 15.35 16.31
CA ALA A 19 33.12 13.95 16.67
C ALA A 19 31.69 13.55 16.23
N PRO A 20 31.51 12.42 15.52
CA PRO A 20 30.18 11.95 15.16
C PRO A 20 29.32 11.83 16.42
N ASP A 21 28.10 12.34 16.41
CA ASP A 21 27.16 12.20 17.52
C ASP A 21 26.98 10.69 17.82
N PRO A 22 27.44 10.18 18.97
CA PRO A 22 27.35 8.75 19.30
C PRO A 22 25.89 8.27 19.44
N TYR A 23 24.94 9.21 19.48
CA TYR A 23 23.51 8.97 19.55
C TYR A 23 22.79 9.27 18.23
N ALA A 24 23.52 9.56 17.15
CA ALA A 24 22.94 9.89 15.85
C ALA A 24 21.91 8.85 15.39
N ASN A 25 22.21 7.56 15.63
CA ASN A 25 21.41 6.43 15.16
C ASN A 25 20.42 5.90 16.21
N ARG A 26 20.25 6.58 17.35
CA ARG A 26 19.30 6.17 18.41
C ARG A 26 17.93 6.83 18.19
N PRO A 27 16.84 6.25 18.72
CA PRO A 27 15.54 6.92 18.71
C PRO A 27 15.60 8.24 19.49
N LYS A 28 14.88 9.26 19.00
CA LYS A 28 14.91 10.62 19.56
C LYS A 28 13.49 11.17 19.73
N LEU A 29 13.29 11.92 20.81
CA LEU A 29 12.16 12.84 20.98
C LEU A 29 12.70 14.24 20.76
N ILE A 30 12.23 14.92 19.72
CA ILE A 30 12.73 16.22 19.30
C ILE A 30 11.61 17.23 19.42
N THR A 31 11.89 18.39 20.00
CA THR A 31 11.00 19.55 19.95
C THR A 31 11.62 20.60 19.05
N GLU A 32 10.97 20.90 17.94
CA GLU A 32 11.47 21.83 16.92
C GLU A 32 10.32 22.68 16.40
N ASN A 33 10.47 24.01 16.44
CA ASN A 33 9.46 24.98 15.96
C ASN A 33 8.03 24.76 16.54
N GLY A 34 7.94 24.30 17.78
CA GLY A 34 6.66 23.99 18.43
C GLY A 34 6.07 22.62 18.08
N HIS A 35 6.74 21.82 17.24
CA HIS A 35 6.38 20.44 16.96
C HIS A 35 7.06 19.47 17.92
N LEU A 36 6.36 18.38 18.26
CA LEU A 36 6.96 17.19 18.88
C LEU A 36 7.16 16.13 17.79
N ILE A 37 8.41 15.74 17.56
CA ILE A 37 8.82 14.75 16.57
C ILE A 37 9.34 13.51 17.30
N ILE A 38 8.71 12.36 17.02
CA ILE A 38 9.17 11.05 17.48
C ILE A 38 9.91 10.42 16.30
N MET A 39 11.21 10.23 16.44
CA MET A 39 12.06 9.69 15.38
C MET A 39 12.61 8.32 15.80
N ALA A 40 12.50 7.34 14.91
CA ALA A 40 13.10 6.03 15.09
C ALA A 40 14.64 6.13 14.98
N GLY A 41 15.34 5.16 15.59
CA GLY A 41 16.76 4.96 15.26
C GLY A 41 16.94 4.44 13.84
N LEU A 42 18.16 4.51 13.32
CA LEU A 42 18.52 3.97 12.01
C LEU A 42 18.14 2.48 11.93
N ASP A 43 17.40 2.11 10.88
CA ASP A 43 16.88 0.75 10.65
C ASP A 43 16.00 0.20 11.80
N ARG A 44 15.33 1.08 12.56
CA ARG A 44 14.41 0.71 13.64
C ARG A 44 12.99 1.24 13.39
N ASN A 45 12.03 0.63 14.08
CA ASN A 45 10.62 1.02 14.03
C ASN A 45 10.22 1.84 15.26
N ILE A 46 9.19 2.66 15.10
CA ILE A 46 8.39 3.16 16.22
C ILE A 46 7.28 2.15 16.47
N THR A 47 7.15 1.67 17.70
CA THR A 47 6.09 0.73 18.09
C THR A 47 5.34 1.29 19.28
N LEU A 48 4.03 1.49 19.11
CA LEU A 48 3.12 1.87 20.18
C LEU A 48 2.33 0.64 20.59
N ARG A 49 2.44 0.26 21.87
CA ARG A 49 1.76 -0.91 22.43
C ARG A 49 0.96 -0.50 23.65
N THR A 50 -0.32 -0.84 23.64
CA THR A 50 -1.21 -0.68 24.80
C THR A 50 -1.44 -2.03 25.47
N SER A 51 -1.89 -2.00 26.73
CA SER A 51 -2.30 -3.19 27.49
C SER A 51 -3.71 -3.00 28.04
N GLY A 52 -4.39 -4.11 28.33
CA GLY A 52 -5.77 -4.09 28.82
C GLY A 52 -6.74 -3.43 27.83
N ARG A 53 -7.44 -2.39 28.27
CA ARG A 53 -8.45 -1.65 27.47
C ARG A 53 -7.91 -0.32 26.90
N GLY A 54 -6.60 -0.11 26.93
CA GLY A 54 -5.98 1.11 26.41
C GLY A 54 -5.94 1.14 24.88
N TYR A 55 -5.98 2.35 24.31
CA TYR A 55 -5.93 2.60 22.87
C TYR A 55 -5.04 3.80 22.56
N VAL A 56 -4.52 3.86 21.33
CA VAL A 56 -3.73 4.99 20.83
C VAL A 56 -4.66 5.90 20.03
N ASN A 57 -4.67 7.19 20.34
CA ASN A 57 -5.41 8.18 19.57
C ASN A 57 -4.45 9.07 18.78
N LEU A 58 -4.84 9.42 17.57
CA LEU A 58 -4.28 10.57 16.85
C LEU A 58 -5.35 11.66 16.84
N ASN A 59 -5.06 12.78 17.48
CA ASN A 59 -6.07 13.80 17.80
C ASN A 59 -7.26 13.18 18.57
N ASN A 60 -8.46 13.22 17.99
CA ASN A 60 -9.69 12.68 18.58
C ASN A 60 -10.05 11.29 18.04
N ASP A 61 -9.24 10.72 17.15
CA ASP A 61 -9.56 9.46 16.49
C ASP A 61 -8.78 8.29 17.07
N ASN A 62 -9.50 7.21 17.37
CA ASN A 62 -8.92 5.97 17.86
C ASN A 62 -8.31 5.16 16.71
N LEU A 63 -7.00 4.91 16.75
CA LEU A 63 -6.28 4.18 15.70
C LEU A 63 -6.77 2.75 15.50
N LEU A 64 -7.23 2.08 16.56
CA LEU A 64 -7.81 0.74 16.44
C LEU A 64 -9.08 0.79 15.58
N LEU A 65 -9.97 1.74 15.87
CA LEU A 65 -11.21 1.94 15.12
C LEU A 65 -10.92 2.29 13.66
N ILE A 66 -10.01 3.23 13.40
CA ILE A 66 -9.59 3.60 12.04
C ILE A 66 -9.07 2.37 11.29
N SER A 67 -8.21 1.56 11.90
CA SER A 67 -7.65 0.36 11.25
C SER A 67 -8.73 -0.67 10.89
N GLN A 68 -9.75 -0.83 11.74
CA GLN A 68 -10.87 -1.74 11.51
C GLN A 68 -11.77 -1.24 10.37
N MET A 69 -12.07 0.06 10.35
CA MET A 69 -12.83 0.68 9.26
C MET A 69 -12.10 0.55 7.92
N ALA A 70 -10.79 0.82 7.90
CA ALA A 70 -9.96 0.68 6.70
C ALA A 70 -9.94 -0.77 6.19
N ARG A 71 -9.78 -1.75 7.07
CA ARG A 71 -9.85 -3.18 6.71
C ARG A 71 -11.22 -3.54 6.12
N THR A 72 -12.29 -3.11 6.77
CA THR A 72 -13.67 -3.38 6.32
C THR A 72 -13.92 -2.80 4.93
N ALA A 73 -13.47 -1.56 4.68
CA ALA A 73 -13.59 -0.94 3.37
C ALA A 73 -12.78 -1.70 2.29
N ALA A 74 -11.55 -2.13 2.61
CA ALA A 74 -10.75 -2.94 1.70
C ALA A 74 -11.43 -4.27 1.35
N ASP A 75 -11.99 -4.96 2.35
CA ASP A 75 -12.72 -6.22 2.15
C ASP A 75 -13.95 -6.03 1.25
N GLN A 76 -14.67 -4.91 1.39
CA GLN A 76 -15.80 -4.58 0.52
C GLN A 76 -15.38 -4.38 -0.93
N VAL A 77 -14.25 -3.70 -1.18
CA VAL A 77 -13.70 -3.52 -2.53
C VAL A 77 -13.33 -4.85 -3.15
N VAL A 78 -12.64 -5.72 -2.40
CA VAL A 78 -12.26 -7.07 -2.88
C VAL A 78 -13.49 -7.89 -3.23
N ARG A 79 -14.51 -7.91 -2.35
CA ARG A 79 -15.77 -8.61 -2.60
C ARG A 79 -16.50 -8.08 -3.82
N PHE A 80 -16.54 -6.76 -4.00
CA PHE A 80 -17.16 -6.14 -5.17
C PHE A 80 -16.45 -6.57 -6.46
N GLN A 81 -15.13 -6.52 -6.50
CA GLN A 81 -14.35 -6.94 -7.67
C GLN A 81 -14.58 -8.41 -8.02
N GLN A 82 -14.55 -9.31 -7.02
CA GLN A 82 -14.80 -10.73 -7.23
C GLN A 82 -16.24 -11.01 -7.68
N GLY A 83 -17.23 -10.38 -7.05
CA GLY A 83 -18.64 -10.53 -7.39
C GLY A 83 -18.96 -10.00 -8.78
N ALA A 84 -18.40 -8.84 -9.17
CA ALA A 84 -18.56 -8.29 -10.50
C ALA A 84 -18.00 -9.25 -11.58
N GLN A 85 -16.81 -9.81 -11.35
CA GLN A 85 -16.19 -10.77 -12.27
C GLN A 85 -17.04 -12.03 -12.43
N GLN A 86 -17.54 -12.62 -11.33
CA GLN A 86 -18.38 -13.81 -11.38
C GLN A 86 -19.71 -13.55 -12.13
N ASN A 87 -20.33 -12.39 -11.89
CA ASN A 87 -21.56 -12.01 -12.56
C ASN A 87 -21.35 -11.81 -14.07
N ILE A 88 -20.25 -11.18 -14.48
CA ILE A 88 -19.92 -10.98 -15.89
C ILE A 88 -19.65 -12.33 -16.57
N GLN A 89 -18.85 -13.20 -15.96
CA GLN A 89 -18.53 -14.52 -16.51
C GLN A 89 -19.80 -15.36 -16.70
N THR A 90 -20.66 -15.41 -15.67
CA THR A 90 -21.91 -16.20 -15.72
C THR A 90 -22.84 -15.68 -16.83
N ARG A 91 -22.94 -14.36 -17.01
CA ARG A 91 -23.74 -13.75 -18.07
C ARG A 91 -23.18 -14.06 -19.46
N LEU A 92 -21.86 -13.96 -19.64
CA LEU A 92 -21.20 -14.31 -20.90
C LEU A 92 -21.33 -15.80 -21.24
N ASP A 93 -21.23 -16.69 -20.26
CA ASP A 93 -21.40 -18.13 -20.46
C ASP A 93 -22.85 -18.48 -20.83
N SER A 94 -23.83 -17.78 -20.23
CA SER A 94 -25.23 -17.92 -20.62
C SER A 94 -25.48 -17.43 -22.05
N LEU A 95 -24.93 -16.27 -22.41
CA LEU A 95 -25.07 -15.70 -23.75
C LEU A 95 -24.43 -16.60 -24.81
N THR A 96 -23.22 -17.10 -24.54
CA THR A 96 -22.50 -18.05 -25.40
C THR A 96 -23.31 -19.32 -25.61
N ARG A 97 -23.92 -19.88 -24.57
CA ARG A 97 -24.78 -21.07 -24.69
C ARG A 97 -26.05 -20.80 -25.50
N GLN A 98 -26.67 -19.63 -25.33
CA GLN A 98 -27.87 -19.27 -26.09
C GLN A 98 -27.57 -19.03 -27.58
N LEU A 99 -26.39 -18.50 -27.92
CA LEU A 99 -25.99 -18.27 -29.30
C LEU A 99 -25.49 -19.55 -29.98
N SER A 100 -24.49 -20.19 -29.38
CA SER A 100 -23.67 -21.23 -30.03
C SER A 100 -23.82 -22.63 -29.42
N GLY A 101 -24.66 -22.78 -28.39
CA GLY A 101 -24.88 -24.08 -27.76
C GLY A 101 -25.63 -25.08 -28.66
N PRO A 102 -25.76 -26.35 -28.24
CA PRO A 102 -26.41 -27.41 -29.03
C PRO A 102 -27.87 -27.11 -29.46
N HIS A 103 -28.55 -26.24 -28.71
CA HIS A 103 -29.89 -25.72 -29.02
C HIS A 103 -29.89 -24.20 -29.14
N GLY A 104 -28.70 -23.63 -29.38
CA GLY A 104 -28.49 -22.20 -29.56
C GLY A 104 -29.07 -21.70 -30.87
N LEU A 105 -29.16 -20.38 -30.99
CA LEU A 105 -29.70 -19.71 -32.15
C LEU A 105 -29.01 -20.11 -33.45
N ILE A 106 -27.68 -20.29 -33.43
CA ILE A 106 -26.91 -20.73 -34.60
C ILE A 106 -27.35 -22.13 -35.04
N SER A 107 -27.41 -23.10 -34.11
CA SER A 107 -27.83 -24.46 -34.43
C SER A 107 -29.28 -24.53 -34.93
N LYS A 108 -30.17 -23.71 -34.37
CA LYS A 108 -31.57 -23.59 -34.83
C LYS A 108 -31.65 -23.00 -36.24
N MET A 109 -30.87 -21.95 -36.52
CA MET A 109 -30.81 -21.34 -37.85
C MET A 109 -30.27 -22.33 -38.89
N SER A 110 -29.18 -23.03 -38.61
CA SER A 110 -28.63 -24.05 -39.52
C SER A 110 -29.55 -25.26 -39.69
N ALA A 111 -30.38 -25.60 -38.69
CA ALA A 111 -31.41 -26.62 -38.85
C ALA A 111 -32.56 -26.13 -39.75
N MET A 112 -32.97 -24.87 -39.59
CA MET A 112 -33.99 -24.23 -40.41
C MET A 112 -33.56 -24.10 -41.87
N GLU A 113 -32.34 -23.60 -42.13
CA GLU A 113 -31.77 -23.54 -43.48
C GLU A 113 -31.76 -24.90 -44.16
N ARG A 114 -31.34 -25.95 -43.44
CA ARG A 114 -31.39 -27.33 -43.96
C ARG A 114 -32.81 -27.81 -44.23
N SER A 115 -33.80 -27.40 -43.45
CA SER A 115 -35.20 -27.77 -43.70
C SER A 115 -35.78 -27.05 -44.91
N ILE A 116 -35.37 -25.79 -45.16
CA ILE A 116 -35.79 -25.02 -46.34
C ILE A 116 -35.13 -25.57 -47.61
N LEU A 117 -33.86 -25.98 -47.53
CA LEU A 117 -33.11 -26.51 -48.68
C LEU A 117 -33.49 -27.95 -49.06
N ASN A 118 -34.01 -28.74 -48.11
CA ASN A 118 -34.42 -30.13 -48.31
C ASN A 118 -35.94 -30.34 -48.30
N GLY A 119 -36.72 -29.27 -48.17
CA GLY A 119 -38.18 -29.32 -48.27
C GLY A 119 -38.62 -28.98 -49.69
N ASP A 120 -39.41 -29.89 -50.28
CA ASP A 120 -40.17 -29.70 -51.53
C ASP A 120 -41.12 -28.48 -51.47
#